data_AF-A0A0L8IIW0-F1
#
_entry.id   AF-A0A0L8IIW0-F1
#
_cell.length_a   1.000
_cell.length_b   1.000
_cell.length_c   1.000
_cell.angle_alpha   90.00
_cell.angle_beta   90.00
_cell.angle_gamma   90.00
#
_symmetry.space_group_name_H-M   'P 1'
#
loop_
_entity.id
_entity.type
_entity.pdbx_description
1 polymer ?
#
loop_
_entity_poly.entity_id
_entity_poly.type
_entity_poly.pdbx_seq_one_letter_code
_entity_poly.pdbx_strand_id
1 'polypeptide(L)' 'MKDSLALLATGIVMAFFAWLFWSSLGQDAFAVFGALMLVITAVDNARLRRQVKALQAGKAEKV' A
#
# COMPACT_ATOMS: atom_id res chain seq x y z
N MET A 1 2.69 19.72 -32.60
CA MET A 1 2.35 18.28 -32.71
C MET A 1 3.09 17.37 -31.71
N LYS A 2 4.01 17.87 -30.87
CA LYS A 2 4.69 17.06 -29.82
C LYS A 2 3.77 16.72 -28.65
N ASP A 3 2.89 17.64 -28.27
CA ASP A 3 1.95 17.44 -27.16
C ASP A 3 0.93 16.35 -27.48
N SER A 4 0.45 16.28 -28.72
CA SER A 4 -0.44 15.21 -29.18
C SER A 4 0.21 13.83 -29.11
N LEU A 5 1.52 13.74 -29.38
CA LEU A 5 2.26 12.48 -29.26
C LEU A 5 2.49 12.09 -27.80
N ALA A 6 2.77 13.06 -26.93
CA ALA A 6 2.87 12.83 -25.49
C ALA A 6 1.53 12.37 -24.89
N LEU A 7 0.42 12.96 -25.33
CA LEU A 7 -0.92 12.53 -24.94
C LEU A 7 -1.24 11.11 -25.43
N LEU A 8 -0.86 10.77 -26.68
CA LEU A 8 -1.02 9.42 -27.21
C LEU A 8 -0.21 8.40 -26.40
N ALA A 9 1.06 8.68 -26.13
CA ALA A 9 1.91 7.82 -25.32
C ALA A 9 1.32 7.62 -23.91
N THR A 10 0.83 8.69 -23.30
CA THR A 10 0.17 8.64 -21.99
C THR A 10 -1.09 7.76 -22.03
N GLY A 11 -1.91 7.89 -23.08
CA GLY A 11 -3.09 7.06 -23.28
C GLY A 11 -2.76 5.57 -23.40
N ILE A 12 -1.71 5.22 -24.15
CA ILE A 12 -1.24 3.84 -24.30
C ILE A 12 -0.78 3.29 -22.95
N VAL A 13 -0.02 4.06 -22.18
CA VAL A 13 0.47 3.65 -20.85
C VAL A 13 -0.69 3.43 -19.89
N MET A 14 -1.67 4.33 -19.86
CA MET A 14 -2.86 4.18 -19.02
C MET A 14 -3.71 2.97 -19.41
N ALA A 15 -3.88 2.73 -20.72
CA ALA A 15 -4.60 1.55 -21.22
C ALA A 15 -3.91 0.24 -20.83
N PHE A 16 -2.57 0.21 -20.92
CA PHE A 16 -1.77 -0.92 -20.47
C PHE A 16 -1.94 -1.19 -18.97
N PHE A 17 -1.89 -0.15 -18.12
CA PHE A 17 -2.11 -0.31 -16.68
C PHE A 17 -3.54 -0.75 -16.34
N ALA A 18 -4.54 -0.24 -17.03
CA ALA A 18 -5.92 -0.68 -16.85
C ALA A 18 -6.09 -2.17 -17.22
N TRP A 19 -5.48 -2.61 -18.31
CA TRP A 19 -5.47 -4.02 -18.70
C TRP A 19 -4.73 -4.90 -17.69
N LEU A 20 -3.55 -4.47 -17.22
CA LEU A 20 -2.79 -5.22 -16.21
C LEU A 20 -3.57 -5.34 -14.90
N PHE A 21 -4.21 -4.26 -14.47
CA PHE A 21 -5.09 -4.25 -13.30
C PHE A 21 -6.23 -5.25 -13.44
N TRP A 22 -6.98 -5.21 -14.54
CA TRP A 22 -8.15 -6.08 -14.70
C TRP A 22 -7.78 -7.54 -14.96
N SER A 23 -6.66 -7.80 -15.65
CA SER A 23 -6.16 -9.15 -15.92
C SER A 23 -5.57 -9.83 -14.70
N SER A 24 -4.89 -9.08 -13.82
CA SER A 24 -4.19 -9.65 -12.67
C SER A 24 -4.99 -9.57 -11.37
N LEU A 25 -5.69 -8.46 -11.13
CA LEU A 25 -6.44 -8.23 -9.89
C LEU A 25 -7.95 -8.41 -10.12
N GLY A 26 -8.50 -7.89 -11.22
CA GLY A 26 -9.89 -8.14 -11.63
C GLY A 26 -10.92 -8.02 -10.50
N GLN A 27 -11.70 -9.09 -10.28
CA GLN A 27 -12.68 -9.17 -9.18
C GLN A 27 -12.06 -9.22 -7.78
N ASP A 28 -10.85 -9.76 -7.65
CA ASP A 28 -10.15 -9.92 -6.38
C ASP A 28 -9.33 -8.69 -5.99
N ALA A 29 -9.38 -7.61 -6.78
CA ALA A 29 -8.59 -6.41 -6.54
C ALA A 29 -8.76 -5.86 -5.12
N PHE A 30 -10.01 -5.77 -4.67
CA PHE A 30 -10.34 -5.29 -3.34
C PHE A 30 -9.79 -6.23 -2.24
N ALA A 31 -9.82 -7.54 -2.48
CA ALA A 31 -9.26 -8.53 -1.56
C ALA A 31 -7.72 -8.43 -1.48
N VAL A 32 -7.04 -8.25 -2.62
CA VAL A 32 -5.59 -8.09 -2.69
C VAL A 32 -5.14 -6.81 -1.99
N PHE A 33 -5.75 -5.67 -2.30
CA PHE A 33 -5.44 -4.41 -1.62
C PHE A 33 -5.81 -4.44 -0.14
N GLY A 34 -6.93 -5.07 0.20
CA GLY A 34 -7.35 -5.29 1.58
C GLY A 34 -6.34 -6.11 2.36
N ALA A 35 -5.88 -7.24 1.81
CA ALA A 35 -4.85 -8.08 2.41
C ALA A 35 -3.53 -7.32 2.58
N LEU A 36 -3.11 -6.56 1.56
CA LEU A 36 -1.91 -5.73 1.62
C LEU A 36 -1.99 -4.72 2.77
N MET A 37 -3.12 -4.00 2.89
CA MET A 37 -3.33 -3.05 3.98
C MET A 37 -3.38 -3.73 5.36
N LEU A 38 -4.00 -4.90 5.44
CA LEU A 38 -4.07 -5.67 6.68
C LEU A 38 -2.66 -6.07 7.14
N VAL A 39 -1.80 -6.54 6.22
CA VAL A 39 -0.40 -6.86 6.51
C VAL A 39 0.37 -5.63 6.98
N ILE A 40 0.27 -4.51 6.27
CA ILE A 40 0.95 -3.24 6.64
C ILE A 40 0.52 -2.83 8.05
N THR A 41 -0.79 -2.81 8.30
CA THR A 41 -1.35 -2.37 9.58
C THR A 41 -1.00 -3.34 10.71
N ALA A 42 -0.93 -4.65 10.44
CA ALA A 42 -0.49 -5.65 11.41
C ALA A 42 0.98 -5.46 11.80
N VAL A 43 1.85 -5.20 10.82
CA VAL A 43 3.27 -4.91 11.06
C VAL A 43 3.42 -3.64 11.88
N ASP A 44 2.72 -2.57 11.53
CA ASP A 44 2.77 -1.32 12.28
C ASP A 44 2.20 -1.47 13.69
N ASN A 45 1.11 -2.22 13.86
CA ASN A 45 0.57 -2.54 15.18
C ASN A 45 1.59 -3.32 16.03
N ALA A 46 2.27 -4.31 15.45
CA ALA A 46 3.30 -5.08 16.16
C ALA A 46 4.50 -4.20 16.57
N ARG A 47 4.95 -3.30 15.68
CA ARG A 47 6.02 -2.33 15.98
C ARG A 47 5.60 -1.37 17.09
N LEU A 48 4.40 -0.81 17.01
CA LEU A 48 3.84 0.09 18.02
C LEU A 48 3.69 -0.62 19.36
N ARG A 49 3.18 -1.86 19.40
CA ARG A 49 3.09 -2.65 20.64
C ARG A 49 4.45 -2.84 21.30
N ARG A 50 5.52 -3.07 20.53
CA ARG A 50 6.88 -3.17 21.09
C ARG A 50 7.34 -1.85 21.68
N GLN A 51 7.12 -0.73 20.98
CA GLN A 51 7.48 0.61 21.48
C GLN A 51 6.72 0.99 22.74
N VAL A 52 5.41 0.73 22.78
CA VAL A 52 4.57 0.98 23.96
C VAL A 52 5.05 0.17 25.16
N LYS A 53 5.36 -1.13 24.98
CA LYS A 53 5.91 -1.96 26.05
C LYS A 53 7.25 -1.43 26.58
N ALA A 54 8.15 -1.03 25.69
CA ALA A 54 9.45 -0.46 26.09
C ALA A 54 9.30 0.85 26.87
N LEU A 55 8.40 1.74 26.42
CA LEU A 55 8.09 2.99 27.11
C LEU A 55 7.47 2.75 28.49
N GLN A 56 6.58 1.77 28.61
CA GLN A 56 5.97 1.40 29.89
C GLN A 56 7.01 0.82 30.87
N ALA A 57 7.91 -0.04 30.40
CA ALA A 57 8.98 -0.58 31.23
C ALA A 57 9.94 0.50 31.75
N GLY A 58 10.38 1.42 30.87
CA GLY A 58 11.22 2.55 31.29
C GLY A 58 10.50 3.56 32.18
N LYS A 59 9.16 3.62 32.14
CA LYS A 59 8.36 4.43 33.08
C LYS A 59 8.25 3.76 34.45
N ALA A 60 8.16 2.43 34.50
CA ALA A 60 8.11 1.66 35.75
C ALA A 60 9.45 1.64 36.49
N GLU A 61 10.59 1.73 35.79
CA GLU A 61 11.93 1.84 36.40
C GLU A 61 12.19 3.21 37.06
N LYS A 62 11.47 4.25 36.63
CA LYS A 62 11.62 5.62 37.14
C LYS A 62 10.69 5.98 38.31
N VAL A 63 9.82 5.07 38.73
CA VAL A 63 8.86 5.24 39.85
C VAL A 63 9.35 4.43 41.03
#